data_AF-A0A238JEU8-F1
#
_entry.id   AF-A0A238JEU8-F1
#
_cell.length_a   1.000
_cell.length_b   1.000
_cell.length_c   1.000
_cell.angle_alpha   90.00
_cell.angle_beta   90.00
_cell.angle_gamma   90.00
#
_symmetry.space_group_name_H-M   'P 1'
#
loop_
_entity.id
_entity.type
_entity.pdbx_description
1 polymer ?
#
loop_
_entity_poly.entity_id
_entity_poly.type
_entity_poly.pdbx_seq_one_letter_code
_entity_poly.pdbx_strand_id
1 'polypeptide(L)' 'MDFVLNQQPFLQGFYRVLMAQQWVDFGLAPANAINSGPLLIDATSVDKFLAVSEAFLGYRGAN' A
#
# COMPACT_ATOMS: atom_id res chain seq x y z
N MET A 1 23.03 2.07 8.45
CA MET A 1 21.99 3.12 8.38
C MET A 1 20.92 2.47 7.56
N ASP A 2 19.99 1.85 8.25
CA ASP A 2 19.17 0.79 7.66
C ASP A 2 17.80 1.40 7.40
N PHE A 3 17.48 1.56 6.12
CA PHE A 3 16.20 2.10 5.67
C PHE A 3 15.53 1.08 4.76
N VAL A 4 14.21 1.08 4.75
CA VAL A 4 13.40 0.16 3.95
C VAL A 4 12.46 0.96 3.07
N LEU A 5 12.33 0.57 1.80
CA LEU A 5 11.34 1.12 0.90
C LEU A 5 10.08 0.25 0.93
N ASN A 6 8.98 0.83 1.40
CA ASN A 6 7.69 0.17 1.45
C ASN A 6 6.86 0.53 0.21
N GLN A 7 6.46 -0.48 -0.56
CA GLN A 7 5.64 -0.30 -1.77
C GLN A 7 4.12 -0.43 -1.52
N GLN A 8 3.72 -0.73 -0.29
CA GLN A 8 2.33 -0.90 0.13
C GLN A 8 1.56 -1.97 -0.69
N PRO A 9 1.96 -3.26 -0.62
CA PRO A 9 1.38 -4.32 -1.45
C PRO A 9 -0.13 -4.50 -1.23
N PHE A 10 -0.61 -4.34 0.00
CA PHE A 10 -2.05 -4.37 0.30
C PHE A 10 -2.82 -3.31 -0.50
N LEU A 11 -2.29 -2.09 -0.55
CA LEU A 11 -2.92 -0.98 -1.25
C LEU A 11 -2.92 -1.20 -2.77
N GLN A 12 -1.85 -1.78 -3.30
CA GLN A 12 -1.80 -2.18 -4.72
C GLN A 12 -2.89 -3.22 -5.06
N GLY A 13 -3.06 -4.23 -4.21
CA GLY A 13 -4.11 -5.24 -4.39
C GLY A 13 -5.52 -4.64 -4.29
N PHE A 14 -5.75 -3.81 -3.26
CA PHE A 14 -7.02 -3.13 -3.06
C PHE A 14 -7.41 -2.25 -4.26
N TYR A 15 -6.48 -1.43 -4.76
CA TYR A 15 -6.76 -0.59 -5.93
C TYR A 15 -7.09 -1.39 -7.18
N ARG A 16 -6.48 -2.56 -7.39
CA ARG A 16 -6.83 -3.43 -8.53
C ARG A 16 -8.30 -3.84 -8.52
N VAL A 17 -8.80 -4.26 -7.37
CA VAL A 17 -10.20 -4.66 -7.21
C VAL A 17 -11.12 -3.45 -7.38
N LEU A 18 -10.80 -2.33 -6.73
CA LEU A 18 -11.59 -1.10 -6.85
C LEU A 18 -11.69 -0.59 -8.29
N MET A 19 -10.58 -0.57 -9.03
CA MET A 19 -10.57 -0.14 -10.43
C MET A 19 -11.40 -1.08 -11.30
N ALA A 20 -11.33 -2.39 -11.07
CA ALA A 20 -12.17 -3.35 -11.78
C ALA A 20 -13.65 -3.11 -11.51
N GLN A 21 -14.03 -2.83 -10.25
CA GLN A 21 -15.41 -2.51 -9.89
C GLN A 21 -15.89 -1.22 -10.57
N GLN A 22 -15.09 -0.15 -10.53
CA GLN A 22 -15.40 1.13 -11.19
C GLN A 22 -15.61 0.97 -12.69
N TRP A 23 -14.85 0.08 -13.33
CA TRP A 23 -15.02 -0.23 -14.74
C TRP A 23 -16.33 -0.95 -15.02
N VAL A 24 -16.66 -1.98 -14.22
CA VAL A 24 -17.88 -2.78 -14.40
C VAL A 24 -19.14 -1.95 -14.16
N ASP A 25 -19.16 -1.15 -13.10
CA ASP A 25 -20.37 -0.41 -12.70
C ASP A 25 -20.58 0.88 -13.49
N PHE A 26 -19.49 1.57 -13.86
CA PHE A 26 -19.56 2.93 -14.38
C PHE A 26 -18.79 3.15 -15.69
N GLY A 27 -18.04 2.16 -16.18
CA GLY A 27 -17.17 2.32 -17.35
C GLY A 27 -16.00 3.30 -17.12
N LEU A 28 -15.61 3.52 -15.86
CA LEU A 28 -14.57 4.48 -15.49
C LEU A 28 -13.26 3.78 -15.14
N ALA A 29 -12.15 4.35 -15.59
CA ALA A 29 -10.80 3.95 -15.21
C ALA A 29 -9.98 5.19 -14.82
N PRO A 30 -8.94 5.03 -13.98
CA PRO A 30 -8.02 6.13 -13.70
C PRO A 30 -7.34 6.61 -14.98
N ALA A 31 -7.26 7.92 -15.15
CA ALA A 31 -6.58 8.52 -16.30
C ALA A 31 -5.04 8.38 -16.23
N ASN A 32 -4.50 8.14 -15.04
CA ASN A 32 -3.05 8.07 -14.78
C ASN A 32 -2.72 6.89 -13.86
N ALA A 33 -1.43 6.56 -13.78
CA ALA A 33 -0.93 5.58 -12.82
C ALA A 33 -1.27 5.99 -11.39
N ILE A 34 -1.81 5.04 -10.61
CA ILE A 34 -2.03 5.22 -9.18
C ILE A 34 -0.74 4.86 -8.45
N ASN A 35 -0.17 5.84 -7.76
CA ASN A 35 1.06 5.65 -6.99
C ASN A 35 0.75 5.19 -5.56
N SER A 36 1.34 4.07 -5.14
CA SER A 36 1.28 3.54 -3.77
C SER A 36 2.63 3.51 -3.06
N GLY A 37 3.68 4.11 -3.63
CA GLY A 37 5.03 4.11 -3.07
C GLY A 37 6.14 4.37 -4.10
N PRO A 38 7.42 4.37 -3.67
CA PRO A 38 7.88 3.89 -2.37
C PRO A 38 7.71 4.91 -1.25
N LEU A 39 7.40 4.42 -0.06
CA LEU A 39 7.53 5.16 1.19
C LEU A 39 8.84 4.78 1.87
N LEU A 40 9.64 5.78 2.25
CA LEU A 40 10.88 5.56 3.00
C LEU A 40 10.55 5.32 4.47
N ILE A 41 11.00 4.18 5.01
CA ILE A 41 10.96 3.86 6.42
C ILE A 41 12.39 3.96 6.96
N ASP A 42 12.55 4.73 8.02
CA ASP A 42 13.80 4.96 8.72
C ASP A 42 13.59 4.92 10.25
N ALA A 43 14.65 5.21 11.01
CA ALA A 43 14.61 5.20 12.48
C ALA A 43 13.57 6.15 13.09
N THR A 44 13.08 7.15 12.36
CA THR A 44 12.08 8.10 12.87
C THR A 44 10.64 7.60 12.73
N SER A 45 10.43 6.54 11.93
CA SER A 45 9.11 6.08 11.50
C SER A 45 8.89 4.57 11.69
N VAL A 46 9.96 3.80 11.91
CA VAL A 46 9.92 2.34 12.05
C VAL A 46 8.95 1.86 13.14
N ASP A 47 8.92 2.52 14.31
CA ASP A 47 8.03 2.13 15.40
C ASP A 47 6.54 2.25 15.03
N LYS A 48 6.20 3.31 14.30
CA LYS A 48 4.82 3.52 13.81
C LYS A 48 4.46 2.49 12.73
N PHE A 49 5.42 2.10 11.90
CA PHE A 49 5.22 1.06 10.89
C PHE A 49 5.01 -0.32 11.53
N LEU A 50 5.81 -0.66 12.55
CA LEU A 50 5.71 -1.93 13.26
C LEU A 50 4.39 -2.03 14.05
N ALA A 51 3.99 -0.97 14.75
CA ALA A 51 2.71 -0.95 15.47
C ALA A 51 1.50 -1.27 14.59
N VAL A 52 1.48 -0.77 13.34
CA VAL A 52 0.42 -1.09 12.37
C VAL A 52 0.53 -2.53 11.86
N SER A 53 1.75 -3.03 11.67
CA SER A 53 1.98 -4.39 11.17
C SER A 53 1.60 -5.45 12.21
N GLU A 54 1.81 -5.16 13.49
CA GLU A 54 1.38 -5.99 14.62
C GLU A 54 -0.14 -5.97 14.80
N ALA A 55 -0.77 -4.79 14.70
CA ALA A 55 -2.21 -4.66 14.81
C ALA A 55 -2.97 -5.32 13.64
N PHE A 56 -2.37 -5.33 12.44
CA PHE A 56 -2.98 -5.85 11.22
C PHE A 56 -2.02 -6.77 10.47
N LEU A 57 -2.03 -8.05 10.85
CA LEU A 57 -1.22 -9.10 10.23
C LEU A 57 -1.40 -9.13 8.70
N GLY A 58 -0.27 -9.18 7.97
CA GLY A 58 -0.25 -9.23 6.50
C GLY A 58 -0.56 -7.90 5.79
N TYR A 59 -0.97 -6.84 6.49
CA TYR A 59 -1.34 -5.56 5.87
C TYR A 59 -0.17 -4.83 5.19
N ARG A 60 1.05 -5.04 5.68
CA ARG A 60 2.27 -4.39 5.14
C ARG A 60 3.19 -5.34 4.37
N GLY A 61 2.80 -6.61 4.17
CA GLY A 61 3.61 -7.61 3.49
C GLY A 61 4.85 -8.09 4.25
N ALA A 62 5.06 -7.61 5.49
CA ALA A 62 6.03 -8.15 6.43
C ALA A 62 5.29 -9.12 7.37
N ASN A 63 5.73 -10.38 7.36
CA ASN A 63 5.38 -11.41 8.34
C ASN A 63 6.67 -11.88 9.01
#